data_AF-G2LDG0-F1
#
_entry.id   AF-G2LDG0-F1
#
_cell.length_a   1.000
_cell.length_b   1.000
_cell.length_c   1.000
_cell.angle_alpha   90.00
_cell.angle_beta   90.00
_cell.angle_gamma   90.00
#
_symmetry.space_group_name_H-M   'P 1'
#
loop_
_entity.id
_entity.type
_entity.pdbx_description
1 polymer ?
#
loop_
_entity_poly.entity_id
_entity_poly.type
_entity_poly.pdbx_seq_one_letter_code
_entity_poly.pdbx_strand_id
1 'polypeptide(L)'
;MSVKLTAILFIALCFEVGLLLAIIPWTNYWENNFFLFWLTARFPGSQLAAIVQSGYVRGAVTGIGLVNLALGFLEITGFRRLPTEA
;
A
#
# COMPACT_ATOMS: atom_id res chain seq x y z
N MET A 1 29.18 -5.05 -0.05
CA MET A 1 28.43 -4.25 -1.04
C MET A 1 26.92 -4.57 -1.10
N SER A 2 26.47 -5.76 -0.69
CA SER A 2 25.06 -6.20 -0.83
C SER A 2 24.03 -5.44 0.03
N VAL A 3 24.41 -4.91 1.19
CA VAL A 3 23.48 -4.24 2.13
C VAL A 3 22.83 -2.99 1.53
N LYS A 4 23.58 -2.22 0.74
CA LYS A 4 23.07 -1.02 0.05
C LYS A 4 22.03 -1.37 -1.02
N LEU A 5 22.25 -2.47 -1.75
CA LEU A 5 21.33 -2.93 -2.78
C LEU A 5 20.01 -3.39 -2.15
N THR A 6 20.07 -4.17 -1.06
CA THR A 6 18.87 -4.62 -0.34
C THR A 6 18.07 -3.45 0.22
N ALA A 7 18.72 -2.43 0.78
CA ALA A 7 18.04 -1.23 1.28
C ALA A 7 17.31 -0.46 0.16
N ILE A 8 17.96 -0.28 -1.00
CA ILE A 8 17.35 0.39 -2.15
C ILE A 8 16.16 -0.41 -2.68
N LEU A 9 16.30 -1.74 -2.80
CA LEU A 9 15.20 -2.60 -3.24
C LEU A 9 14.03 -2.58 -2.25
N PHE A 10 14.31 -2.55 -0.94
CA PHE A 10 13.29 -2.45 0.10
C PHE A 10 12.51 -1.14 0.00
N ILE A 11 13.21 0.00 -0.15
CA ILE A 11 12.59 1.31 -0.32
C ILE A 11 11.74 1.36 -1.60
N ALA A 12 12.26 0.83 -2.72
CA ALA A 12 11.52 0.75 -3.97
C ALA A 12 10.25 -0.12 -3.83
N LEU A 13 10.33 -1.26 -3.15
CA LEU A 13 9.18 -2.12 -2.87
C LEU A 13 8.14 -1.42 -2.00
N CYS A 14 8.56 -0.72 -0.93
CA CYS A 14 7.64 0.07 -0.10
C CYS A 14 6.95 1.17 -0.91
N PHE A 15 7.66 1.80 -1.84
CA PHE A 15 7.12 2.84 -2.70
C PHE A 15 6.10 2.28 -3.70
N GLU A 16 6.44 1.19 -4.39
CA GLU A 16 5.54 0.47 -5.29
C GLU A 16 4.26 0.01 -4.56
N VAL A 17 4.42 -0.65 -3.42
CA VAL A 17 3.28 -1.11 -2.61
C VAL A 17 2.44 0.06 -2.09
N GLY A 18 3.09 1.15 -1.66
CA GLY A 18 2.41 2.36 -1.20
C GLY A 18 1.59 3.03 -2.31
N LEU A 19 2.14 3.12 -3.53
CA LEU A 19 1.45 3.63 -4.71
C LEU A 19 0.28 2.73 -5.12
N LEU A 20 0.49 1.41 -5.15
CA LEU A 20 -0.57 0.46 -5.46
C LEU A 20 -1.72 0.57 -4.45
N LEU A 21 -1.43 0.64 -3.15
CA LEU A 21 -2.45 0.87 -2.12
C LEU A 21 -3.14 2.22 -2.25
N ALA A 22 -2.42 3.26 -2.69
CA ALA A 22 -3.01 4.57 -2.91
C ALA A 22 -3.93 4.61 -4.13
N ILE A 23 -3.56 3.95 -5.24
CA ILE A 23 -4.22 4.06 -6.54
C ILE A 23 -5.31 3.00 -6.71
N ILE A 24 -5.04 1.74 -6.39
CA ILE A 24 -5.94 0.61 -6.67
C ILE A 24 -7.38 0.88 -6.21
N PRO A 25 -7.66 1.42 -4.99
CA PRO A 25 -9.03 1.67 -4.51
C PRO A 25 -9.86 2.62 -5.38
N TRP A 26 -9.21 3.41 -6.24
CA TRP A 26 -9.83 4.38 -7.14
C TRP A 26 -9.89 3.91 -8.59
N THR A 27 -9.48 2.67 -8.85
CA THR A 27 -9.53 2.06 -10.18
C THR A 27 -10.71 1.12 -10.32
N ASN A 28 -11.14 0.87 -11.56
CA ASN A 28 -12.17 -0.12 -11.86
C ASN A 28 -11.80 -1.54 -11.42
N TYR A 29 -10.51 -1.83 -11.19
CA TYR A 29 -10.03 -3.10 -10.64
C TYR A 29 -10.49 -3.33 -9.20
N TRP A 30 -10.63 -2.27 -8.40
CA TRP A 30 -11.18 -2.38 -7.04
C TRP A 30 -12.69 -2.66 -7.02
N GLU A 31 -13.40 -2.19 -8.03
CA GLU A 31 -14.84 -2.40 -8.14
C GLU A 31 -15.16 -3.80 -8.68
N ASN A 32 -14.40 -4.24 -9.70
CA ASN A 32 -14.58 -5.51 -10.38
C ASN A 32 -13.62 -6.60 -9.86
N ASN A 33 -13.59 -6.77 -8.53
CA ASN A 33 -12.72 -7.76 -7.88
C ASN A 33 -13.30 -9.17 -7.95
N PHE A 34 -12.57 -10.09 -8.59
CA PHE A 34 -12.90 -11.52 -8.60
C PHE A 34 -12.97 -12.11 -7.17
N PHE A 35 -12.12 -11.63 -6.26
CA PHE A 35 -12.11 -12.07 -4.86
C PHE A 35 -13.37 -11.66 -4.11
N LEU A 36 -13.87 -10.45 -4.31
CA LEU A 36 -15.12 -10.00 -3.69
C LEU A 36 -16.28 -10.84 -4.18
N PHE A 37 -16.36 -11.08 -5.50
CA PHE A 37 -17.38 -11.94 -6.10
C PHE A 37 -17.36 -13.35 -5.50
N TRP A 38 -16.19 -13.97 -5.42
CA TRP A 38 -16.02 -15.31 -4.84
C TRP A 38 -16.41 -15.35 -3.36
N LEU A 39 -16.02 -14.33 -2.58
CA LEU A 39 -16.33 -14.25 -1.16
C LEU A 39 -17.83 -14.06 -0.91
N THR A 40 -18.50 -13.21 -1.70
CA THR A 40 -19.96 -13.05 -1.64
C THR A 40 -20.71 -14.30 -2.08
N ALA A 41 -20.16 -15.04 -3.06
CA ALA A 41 -20.72 -16.32 -3.48
C ALA A 41 -20.59 -17.39 -2.40
N ARG A 42 -19.48 -17.38 -1.62
CA ARG A 42 -19.27 -18.33 -0.52
C ARG A 42 -20.05 -17.97 0.75
N PHE A 43 -20.28 -16.68 0.98
CA PHE A 43 -20.99 -16.13 2.15
C PHE A 43 -22.15 -15.23 1.71
N PRO A 44 -23.28 -15.82 1.28
CA PRO A 44 -24.47 -15.07 0.88
C PRO A 44 -25.01 -14.27 2.08
N GLY A 45 -25.19 -12.96 1.91
CA GLY A 45 -25.65 -12.03 2.96
C GLY A 45 -24.54 -11.23 3.65
N SER A 46 -23.27 -11.43 3.30
CA SER A 46 -22.20 -10.61 3.82
C SER A 46 -22.24 -9.19 3.23
N GLN A 47 -22.46 -8.19 4.08
CA GLN A 47 -22.32 -6.76 3.72
C GLN A 47 -20.86 -6.37 3.44
N LEU A 48 -19.95 -7.34 3.45
CA LEU A 48 -18.51 -7.15 3.27
C LEU A 48 -18.19 -6.50 1.92
N ALA A 49 -18.89 -6.89 0.84
CA ALA A 49 -18.72 -6.25 -0.45
C ALA A 49 -19.09 -4.75 -0.40
N ALA A 50 -20.21 -4.41 0.24
CA ALA A 50 -20.62 -3.01 0.40
C ALA A 50 -19.64 -2.21 1.28
N ILE A 51 -19.10 -2.84 2.33
CA ILE A 51 -18.11 -2.21 3.22
C ILE A 51 -16.79 -1.97 2.48
N VAL A 52 -16.26 -2.96 1.75
CA VAL A 52 -15.01 -2.82 0.98
C VAL A 52 -15.16 -1.81 -0.17
N GLN A 53 -16.35 -1.74 -0.77
CA GLN A 53 -16.66 -0.74 -1.79
C GLN A 53 -16.89 0.66 -1.21
N SER A 54 -17.11 0.81 0.11
CA SER A 54 -17.38 2.10 0.73
C SER A 54 -16.20 3.06 0.64
N GLY A 55 -16.50 4.36 0.55
CA GLY A 55 -15.47 5.41 0.52
C GLY A 55 -14.57 5.42 1.76
N TYR A 56 -15.06 4.94 2.91
CA TYR A 56 -14.27 4.82 4.13
C TYR A 56 -13.12 3.81 3.98
N VAL A 57 -13.40 2.62 3.43
CA VAL A 57 -12.36 1.59 3.24
C VAL A 57 -11.38 2.04 2.16
N ARG A 58 -11.87 2.63 1.06
CA ARG A 58 -11.00 3.19 0.02
C ARG A 58 -10.05 4.24 0.61
N GLY A 59 -10.58 5.18 1.41
CA GLY A 59 -9.79 6.19 2.09
C GLY A 59 -8.80 5.61 3.11
N ALA A 60 -9.19 4.59 3.88
CA ALA A 60 -8.30 3.91 4.81
C ALA A 60 -7.13 3.21 4.10
N VAL A 61 -7.42 2.48 3.01
CA VAL A 61 -6.41 1.79 2.21
C VAL A 61 -5.46 2.79 1.54
N THR A 62 -5.99 3.88 1.00
CA THR A 62 -5.16 4.98 0.46
C THR A 62 -4.32 5.64 1.54
N GLY A 63 -4.88 5.88 2.73
CA GLY A 63 -4.15 6.43 3.87
C GLY A 63 -2.97 5.56 4.30
N ILE A 64 -3.15 4.24 4.34
CA ILE A 64 -2.06 3.29 4.59
C ILE A 64 -0.98 3.39 3.50
N GLY A 65 -1.37 3.48 2.22
CA GLY A 65 -0.45 3.67 1.11
C GLY A 65 0.37 4.96 1.24
N LEU A 66 -0.28 6.07 1.61
CA LEU A 66 0.39 7.36 1.84
C LEU A 66 1.37 7.31 3.03
N VAL A 67 1.02 6.60 4.11
CA VAL A 67 1.94 6.41 5.25
C VAL A 67 3.19 5.62 4.81
N ASN A 68 3.03 4.56 4.01
CA ASN A 68 4.17 3.81 3.46
C ASN A 68 5.06 4.69 2.57
N LEU A 69 4.46 5.54 1.73
CA LEU A 69 5.19 6.49 0.89
C LEU A 69 5.94 7.53 1.74
N ALA A 70 5.29 8.06 2.77
CA ALA A 70 5.89 9.02 3.70
C ALA A 70 7.06 8.41 4.48
N LEU A 71 6.93 7.18 4.97
CA LEU A 71 8.02 6.46 5.64
C LEU A 71 9.19 6.22 4.70
N GLY A 72 8.95 5.78 3.46
CA GLY A 72 10.01 5.64 2.45
C GLY A 72 10.73 6.97 2.16
N PHE A 73 9.99 8.08 2.10
CA PHE A 73 10.58 9.41 1.91
C PHE A 73 11.40 9.87 3.13
N LEU A 74 10.90 9.62 4.35
CA LEU A 74 11.62 9.90 5.59
C LEU A 74 12.90 9.07 5.71
N GLU A 75 12.87 7.80 5.30
CA GLU A 75 14.05 6.93 5.28
C GLU A 75 15.12 7.48 4.31
N ILE A 76 14.73 7.88 3.10
CA ILE A 76 15.64 8.47 2.09
C ILE A 76 16.27 9.79 2.59
N THR A 77 15.46 10.65 3.22
CA THR A 77 15.94 11.93 3.78
C THR A 77 16.75 11.73 5.07
N GLY A 78 16.46 10.69 5.85
CA GLY A 78 17.17 10.28 7.06
C GLY A 78 18.51 9.60 6.77
N PHE A 79 18.64 8.86 5.67
CA PHE A 79 19.90 8.24 5.24
C PHE A 79 21.00 9.28 4.96
N ARG A 80 20.63 10.55 4.72
CA ARG A 80 21.59 11.68 4.64
C ARG A 80 22.22 12.04 6.00
N ARG A 81 21.76 11.45 7.11
CA ARG A 81 22.30 11.66 8.46
C ARG A 81 23.01 10.42 9.01
N LEU A 82 23.69 9.63 8.19
CA LEU A 82 24.83 8.89 8.73
C LEU A 82 25.96 9.91 8.94
N PRO A 83 26.27 10.30 10.19
CA PRO A 83 27.45 11.10 10.46
C PRO A 83 28.64 10.29 9.99
N THR A 84 29.50 10.94 9.22
CA THR A 84 30.86 10.49 8.98
C THR A 84 31.61 10.62 10.30
N GLU A 85 31.48 9.64 11.18
CA GLU A 85 32.34 9.46 12.35
C GLU A 85 32.69 7.98 12.41
N ALA A 86 33.94 7.52 12.41
CA ALA A 86 35.25 8.10 12.20
C ALA A 86 36.17 6.93 11.81
#